data_AF-A0A0S2I5H3-F1
#
_entry.id   AF-A0A0S2I5H3-F1
#
_cell.length_a   1.000
_cell.length_b   1.000
_cell.length_c   1.000
_cell.angle_alpha   90.00
_cell.angle_beta   90.00
_cell.angle_gamma   90.00
#
_symmetry.space_group_name_H-M   'P 1'
#
loop_
_entity.id
_entity.type
_entity.pdbx_description
1 polymer ?
#
loop_
_entity_poly.entity_id
_entity_poly.type
_entity_poly.pdbx_seq_one_letter_code
_entity_poly.pdbx_strand_id
1 'polypeptide(L)'
;WVNYNITVVATNALGSTFSDPVDIDVVYIVKPHPPEKVVVTVMGEKGWPFLRVSWDPPNKADTRSGWITLIYELRVKLEGENEWEKHIAGQQKMFNIFSLQSGGTYLIQVRCKPDHGFWSEWSSTAYIKVPEYFNREKSVWILIIVFSAFI
;
A
#
# COMPACT_ATOMS: atom_id res chain seq x y z
N TRP A 1 7.66 28.50 -6.50
CA TRP A 1 6.87 27.62 -7.39
C TRP A 1 6.98 28.15 -8.81
N VAL A 2 7.25 27.27 -9.78
CA VAL A 2 7.47 27.63 -11.18
C VAL A 2 6.41 26.94 -12.03
N ASN A 3 5.65 27.72 -12.79
CA ASN A 3 4.68 27.22 -13.76
C ASN A 3 5.36 27.19 -15.13
N TYR A 4 5.18 26.08 -15.87
CA TYR A 4 5.72 25.90 -17.20
C TYR A 4 4.62 26.05 -18.23
N ASN A 5 4.85 26.86 -19.26
CA ASN A 5 4.02 26.90 -20.45
C ASN A 5 4.76 26.11 -21.55
N ILE A 6 4.18 24.99 -21.98
CA ILE A 6 4.82 24.07 -22.93
C ILE A 6 4.06 24.06 -24.24
N THR A 7 4.79 24.26 -25.35
CA THR A 7 4.29 24.10 -26.72
C THR A 7 5.20 23.15 -27.46
N VAL A 8 4.61 22.21 -28.22
CA VAL A 8 5.36 21.25 -29.03
C VAL A 8 5.26 21.65 -30.50
N VAL A 9 6.38 21.57 -31.22
CA VAL A 9 6.46 21.88 -32.65
C VAL A 9 6.82 20.62 -33.43
N ALA A 10 6.03 20.29 -34.44
CA ALA A 10 6.32 19.22 -35.39
C ALA A 10 6.70 19.82 -36.74
N THR A 11 7.85 19.42 -37.29
CA THR A 11 8.41 19.97 -38.53
C THR A 11 8.74 18.86 -39.53
N ASN A 12 8.42 19.07 -40.81
CA ASN A 12 8.84 18.22 -41.92
C ASN A 12 9.27 19.08 -43.13
N ALA A 13 9.63 18.45 -44.25
CA ALA A 13 10.06 19.16 -45.46
C ALA A 13 9.00 20.10 -46.07
N LEU A 14 7.71 19.94 -45.69
CA LEU A 14 6.59 20.72 -46.20
C LEU A 14 6.17 21.86 -45.24
N GLY A 15 6.69 21.93 -44.02
CA GLY A 15 6.38 22.99 -43.07
C GLY A 15 6.45 22.56 -41.61
N SER A 16 5.85 23.38 -40.74
CA SER A 16 5.76 23.12 -39.30
C SER A 16 4.35 23.38 -38.78
N THR A 17 3.97 22.66 -37.73
CA THR A 17 2.72 22.88 -36.99
C THR A 17 3.01 22.92 -35.49
N PHE A 18 2.23 23.72 -34.76
CA PHE A 18 2.37 23.93 -33.31
C PHE A 18 1.18 23.29 -32.59
N SER A 19 1.40 22.74 -31.40
CA SER A 19 0.32 22.37 -30.50
C SER A 19 -0.30 23.61 -29.85
N ASP A 20 -1.48 23.45 -29.25
CA ASP A 20 -1.94 24.40 -28.24
C ASP A 20 -0.96 24.41 -27.05
N PRO A 21 -0.74 25.57 -26.40
CA PRO A 21 0.10 25.66 -25.21
C PRO A 21 -0.57 24.98 -24.00
N VAL A 22 0.25 24.35 -23.15
CA VAL A 22 -0.21 23.71 -21.91
C VAL A 22 0.52 24.30 -20.72
N ASP A 23 -0.25 24.82 -19.76
CA ASP A 23 0.27 25.27 -18.47
C ASP A 23 0.38 24.10 -17.48
N ILE A 24 1.55 23.95 -16.87
CA ILE A 24 1.89 22.85 -15.98
C ILE A 24 2.55 23.39 -14.72
N ASP A 25 1.93 23.13 -13.59
CA ASP A 25 2.59 23.18 -12.30
C ASP A 25 3.06 21.78 -11.91
N VAL A 26 4.37 21.64 -11.73
CA VAL A 26 5.07 20.39 -11.46
C VAL A 26 4.49 19.68 -10.22
N VAL A 27 4.00 20.44 -9.23
CA VAL A 27 3.43 19.90 -7.99
C VAL A 27 2.27 18.94 -8.24
N TYR A 28 1.44 19.21 -9.24
CA TYR A 28 0.20 18.44 -9.47
C TYR A 28 0.37 17.26 -10.42
N ILE A 29 1.53 17.16 -11.07
CA ILE A 29 1.80 16.09 -12.05
C ILE A 29 2.74 15.00 -11.53
N VAL A 30 3.17 15.08 -10.27
CA VAL A 30 4.09 14.10 -9.69
C VAL A 30 3.40 12.73 -9.54
N LYS A 31 4.01 11.69 -10.11
CA LYS A 31 3.69 10.28 -9.86
C LYS A 31 4.97 9.56 -9.40
N PRO A 32 5.08 9.15 -8.13
CA PRO A 32 6.28 8.51 -7.61
C PRO A 32 6.39 7.06 -8.09
N HIS A 33 7.59 6.49 -7.98
CA HIS A 33 7.78 5.04 -8.04
C HIS A 33 7.11 4.35 -6.83
N PRO A 34 6.80 3.05 -6.89
CA PRO A 34 6.26 2.32 -5.75
C PRO A 34 7.25 2.26 -4.56
N PRO A 35 6.76 2.09 -3.32
CA PRO A 35 7.60 1.80 -2.16
C PRO A 35 8.47 0.55 -2.37
N GLU A 36 9.65 0.56 -1.77
CA GLU A 36 10.65 -0.49 -1.91
C GLU A 36 10.77 -1.32 -0.63
N LYS A 37 11.41 -2.50 -0.74
CA LYS A 37 11.71 -3.39 0.39
C LYS A 37 10.51 -3.61 1.32
N VAL A 38 9.38 -4.01 0.75
CA VAL A 38 8.20 -4.39 1.54
C VAL A 38 8.52 -5.69 2.28
N VAL A 39 8.65 -5.61 3.61
CA VAL A 39 8.94 -6.74 4.50
C VAL A 39 7.71 -7.01 5.36
N VAL A 40 7.29 -8.26 5.42
CA VAL A 40 6.15 -8.72 6.22
C VAL A 40 6.61 -9.77 7.21
N THR A 41 6.30 -9.58 8.49
CA THR A 41 6.68 -10.50 9.58
C THR A 41 5.46 -10.84 10.43
N VAL A 42 5.35 -12.10 10.85
CA VAL A 42 4.35 -12.51 11.84
C VAL A 42 4.92 -12.19 13.23
N MET A 43 4.16 -11.42 14.00
CA MET A 43 4.52 -10.96 15.35
C MET A 43 3.41 -11.36 16.33
N GLY A 44 3.69 -11.22 17.63
CA GLY A 44 2.73 -11.51 18.70
C GLY A 44 2.85 -12.93 19.26
N GLU A 45 2.05 -13.20 20.29
CA GLU A 45 2.00 -14.52 20.93
C GLU A 45 1.18 -15.51 20.10
N LYS A 46 1.39 -16.82 20.34
CA LYS A 46 0.72 -17.89 19.58
C LYS A 46 -0.81 -17.74 19.51
N GLY A 47 -1.47 -17.16 20.50
CA GLY A 47 -2.93 -17.01 20.47
C GLY A 47 -3.43 -15.79 19.68
N TRP A 48 -2.61 -14.75 19.56
CA TRP A 48 -2.99 -13.42 19.08
C TRP A 48 -1.92 -12.87 18.12
N PRO A 49 -1.60 -13.58 17.01
CA PRO A 49 -0.62 -13.10 16.06
C PRO A 49 -1.15 -11.92 15.24
N PHE A 50 -0.24 -11.06 14.79
CA PHE A 50 -0.51 -9.96 13.87
C PHE A 50 0.62 -9.86 12.84
N LEU A 51 0.33 -9.32 11.65
CA LEU A 51 1.35 -9.05 10.64
C LEU A 51 1.91 -7.66 10.87
N ARG A 52 3.24 -7.54 10.95
CA ARG A 52 3.94 -6.26 10.84
C ARG A 52 4.47 -6.12 9.43
N VAL A 53 3.93 -5.16 8.71
CA VAL A 53 4.35 -4.75 7.36
C VAL A 53 5.23 -3.51 7.50
N SER A 54 6.37 -3.48 6.83
CA SER A 54 7.28 -2.32 6.78
C SER A 54 7.83 -2.12 5.38
N TRP A 55 8.18 -0.89 5.03
CA TRP A 55 8.67 -0.54 3.70
C TRP A 55 9.59 0.67 3.72
N ASP A 56 10.43 0.78 2.69
CA ASP A 56 11.25 1.95 2.40
C ASP A 56 10.54 2.87 1.39
N PRO A 57 10.76 4.21 1.48
CA PRO A 57 10.33 5.11 0.40
C PRO A 57 11.04 4.74 -0.92
N PRO A 58 10.51 5.15 -2.07
CA PRO A 58 11.18 4.94 -3.36
C PRO A 58 12.54 5.64 -3.36
N ASN A 59 13.61 5.00 -3.84
CA ASN A 59 14.97 5.58 -3.78
C ASN A 59 15.10 6.89 -4.56
N LYS A 60 14.25 7.10 -5.59
CA LYS A 60 14.24 8.34 -6.38
C LYS A 60 13.43 9.48 -5.74
N ALA A 61 12.77 9.24 -4.61
CA ALA A 61 12.03 10.26 -3.88
C ALA A 61 12.87 10.77 -2.70
N ASP A 62 13.27 12.04 -2.74
CA ASP A 62 14.03 12.65 -1.64
C ASP A 62 13.12 13.05 -0.46
N THR A 63 12.71 12.03 0.27
CA THR A 63 11.94 12.19 1.51
C THR A 63 12.81 12.60 2.70
N ARG A 64 14.14 12.52 2.59
CA ARG A 64 15.06 12.75 3.72
C ARG A 64 15.35 14.24 3.90
N SER A 65 15.51 14.99 2.81
CA SER A 65 15.65 16.45 2.88
C SER A 65 14.33 17.17 3.19
N GLY A 66 13.19 16.47 3.06
CA GLY A 66 11.86 17.06 3.15
C GLY A 66 11.37 17.69 1.84
N TRP A 67 12.10 17.52 0.74
CA TRP A 67 11.69 18.01 -0.58
C TRP A 67 10.33 17.44 -1.03
N ILE A 68 10.09 16.16 -0.76
CA ILE A 68 8.82 15.50 -1.03
C ILE A 68 8.32 14.77 0.21
N THR A 69 7.04 14.97 0.50
CA THR A 69 6.33 14.25 1.54
C THR A 69 5.44 13.18 0.92
N LEU A 70 5.55 11.94 1.39
CA LEU A 70 4.75 10.82 0.88
C LEU A 70 3.73 10.34 1.92
N ILE A 71 2.54 10.02 1.44
CA ILE A 71 1.54 9.24 2.15
C ILE A 71 1.40 7.86 1.52
N TYR A 72 1.16 6.86 2.35
CA TYR A 72 1.16 5.45 1.99
C TYR A 72 -0.23 4.84 2.16
N GLU A 73 -0.55 3.91 1.28
CA GLU A 73 -1.70 3.02 1.38
C GLU A 73 -1.20 1.59 1.18
N LEU A 74 -1.65 0.68 2.04
CA LEU A 74 -1.46 -0.75 1.82
C LEU A 74 -2.77 -1.42 1.44
N ARG A 75 -2.65 -2.56 0.76
CA ARG A 75 -3.74 -3.49 0.58
C ARG A 75 -3.32 -4.90 0.99
N VAL A 76 -4.24 -5.61 1.61
CA VAL A 76 -4.06 -6.98 2.07
C VAL A 76 -5.23 -7.84 1.59
N LYS A 77 -4.94 -9.10 1.29
CA LYS A 77 -5.95 -10.08 0.89
C LYS A 77 -5.51 -11.49 1.30
N LEU A 78 -6.44 -12.33 1.74
CA LEU A 78 -6.18 -13.75 1.93
C LEU A 78 -6.14 -14.48 0.58
N GLU A 79 -5.23 -15.43 0.42
CA GLU A 79 -5.16 -16.27 -0.76
C GLU A 79 -6.50 -17.00 -0.99
N GLY A 80 -7.02 -16.90 -2.22
CA GLY A 80 -8.33 -17.43 -2.60
C GLY A 80 -9.50 -16.44 -2.47
N GLU A 81 -9.35 -15.35 -1.73
CA GLU A 81 -10.35 -14.27 -1.72
C GLU A 81 -10.23 -13.40 -2.97
N ASN A 82 -11.30 -12.67 -3.33
CA ASN A 82 -11.31 -11.78 -4.50
C ASN A 82 -11.08 -10.31 -4.15
N GLU A 83 -11.54 -9.86 -2.98
CA GLU A 83 -11.53 -8.46 -2.59
C GLU A 83 -10.28 -8.11 -1.80
N TRP A 84 -9.76 -6.90 -2.01
CA TRP A 84 -8.62 -6.38 -1.26
C TRP A 84 -9.12 -5.46 -0.14
N GLU A 85 -8.69 -5.72 1.08
CA GLU A 85 -8.83 -4.78 2.19
C GLU A 85 -7.75 -3.69 2.06
N LYS A 86 -8.12 -2.41 2.19
CA LYS A 86 -7.21 -1.27 2.03
C LYS A 86 -7.08 -0.49 3.32
N HIS A 87 -5.85 -0.05 3.64
CA HIS A 87 -5.57 0.80 4.79
C HIS A 87 -4.67 1.96 4.42
N ILE A 88 -5.07 3.16 4.82
CA ILE A 88 -4.23 4.36 4.73
C ILE A 88 -3.27 4.37 5.92
N ALA A 89 -1.97 4.37 5.65
CA ALA A 89 -0.92 4.41 6.67
C ALA A 89 -0.40 5.84 6.93
N GLY A 90 -0.90 6.85 6.20
CA GLY A 90 -0.41 8.22 6.31
C GLY A 90 1.08 8.27 5.95
N GLN A 91 1.89 8.99 6.74
CA GLN A 91 3.35 9.08 6.53
C GLN A 91 4.14 7.94 7.19
N GLN A 92 3.47 6.98 7.84
CA GLN A 92 4.14 5.87 8.52
C GLN A 92 4.83 4.95 7.50
N LYS A 93 5.92 4.32 7.92
CA LYS A 93 6.69 3.33 7.13
C LYS A 93 6.46 1.89 7.61
N MET A 94 5.47 1.71 8.48
CA MET A 94 5.10 0.45 9.09
C MET A 94 3.60 0.44 9.34
N PHE A 95 2.96 -0.72 9.23
CA PHE A 95 1.57 -0.94 9.62
C PHE A 95 1.40 -2.33 10.24
N ASN A 96 0.54 -2.45 11.26
CA ASN A 96 0.19 -3.73 11.87
C ASN A 96 -1.21 -4.15 11.42
N ILE A 97 -1.35 -5.39 10.93
CA ILE A 97 -2.62 -5.98 10.50
C ILE A 97 -3.00 -7.07 11.50
N PHE A 98 -4.21 -6.96 12.05
CA PHE A 98 -4.74 -7.84 13.08
C PHE A 98 -5.82 -8.77 12.52
N SER A 99 -6.43 -9.59 13.37
CA SER A 99 -7.58 -10.45 13.00
C SER A 99 -7.28 -11.44 11.87
N LEU A 100 -6.09 -12.04 11.90
CA LEU A 100 -5.63 -12.98 10.89
C LEU A 100 -6.44 -14.29 10.91
N GLN A 101 -6.44 -14.99 9.77
CA GLN A 101 -6.94 -16.35 9.66
C GLN A 101 -5.80 -17.34 9.92
N SER A 102 -6.04 -18.24 10.87
CA SER A 102 -5.13 -19.35 11.20
C SER A 102 -4.82 -20.20 9.96
N GLY A 103 -3.52 -20.44 9.70
CA GLY A 103 -3.05 -21.19 8.54
C GLY A 103 -3.15 -20.46 7.19
N GLY A 104 -3.65 -19.23 7.16
CA GLY A 104 -3.89 -18.46 5.94
C GLY A 104 -2.61 -17.87 5.30
N THR A 105 -2.56 -17.85 3.96
CA THR A 105 -1.54 -17.13 3.21
C THR A 105 -2.07 -15.75 2.82
N TYR A 106 -1.35 -14.69 3.17
CA TYR A 106 -1.73 -13.31 2.85
C TYR A 106 -0.86 -12.73 1.74
N LEU A 107 -1.50 -11.97 0.86
CA LEU A 107 -0.87 -11.15 -0.17
C LEU A 107 -0.94 -9.69 0.29
N ILE A 108 0.20 -9.00 0.25
CA ILE A 108 0.32 -7.61 0.71
C ILE A 108 1.01 -6.77 -0.37
N GLN A 109 0.47 -5.60 -0.64
CA GLN A 109 1.10 -4.59 -1.49
C GLN A 109 0.98 -3.20 -0.86
N VAL A 110 1.95 -2.34 -1.16
CA VAL A 110 1.99 -0.96 -0.68
C VAL A 110 2.15 -0.02 -1.86
N ARG A 111 1.52 1.15 -1.82
CA ARG A 111 1.73 2.24 -2.76
C ARG A 111 1.88 3.57 -2.02
N CYS A 112 2.40 4.57 -2.70
CA CYS A 112 2.54 5.90 -2.12
C CYS A 112 2.08 6.99 -3.09
N LYS A 113 1.75 8.15 -2.54
CA LYS A 113 1.60 9.38 -3.32
C LYS A 113 2.18 10.58 -2.56
N PRO A 114 2.58 11.64 -3.26
CA PRO A 114 2.77 12.95 -2.63
C PRO A 114 1.48 13.49 -1.99
N ASP A 115 1.61 14.54 -1.20
CA ASP A 115 0.49 15.37 -0.74
C ASP A 115 -0.39 15.82 -1.93
N HIS A 116 0.24 16.32 -2.99
CA HIS A 116 -0.35 16.73 -4.25
C HIS A 116 0.22 15.89 -5.41
N GLY A 117 -0.66 15.26 -6.19
CA GLY A 117 -0.27 14.41 -7.32
C GLY A 117 -0.90 13.02 -7.27
N PHE A 118 -0.30 12.08 -7.97
CA PHE A 118 -0.88 10.78 -8.26
C PHE A 118 -0.32 9.66 -7.39
N TRP A 119 -1.14 8.63 -7.19
CA TRP A 119 -0.67 7.35 -6.63
C TRP A 119 0.34 6.67 -7.55
N SER A 120 1.39 6.11 -6.95
CA SER A 120 2.25 5.14 -7.60
C SER A 120 1.45 3.90 -7.99
N GLU A 121 2.06 3.09 -8.84
CA GLU A 121 1.65 1.68 -8.94
C GLU A 121 1.80 0.99 -7.58
N TRP A 122 1.13 -0.15 -7.42
CA TRP A 122 1.35 -1.03 -6.28
C TRP A 122 2.75 -1.64 -6.34
N SER A 123 3.38 -1.84 -5.18
CA SER A 123 4.63 -2.60 -5.07
C SER A 123 4.47 -4.03 -5.59
N SER A 124 5.59 -4.73 -5.77
CA SER A 124 5.57 -6.18 -5.89
C SER A 124 4.82 -6.79 -4.71
N THR A 125 4.08 -7.88 -4.96
CA THR A 125 3.33 -8.59 -3.94
C THR A 125 4.26 -9.30 -2.97
N ALA A 126 4.12 -9.02 -1.68
CA ALA A 126 4.72 -9.80 -0.60
C ALA A 126 3.74 -10.89 -0.18
N TYR A 127 4.26 -12.10 0.04
CA TYR A 127 3.49 -13.26 0.47
C TYR A 127 3.94 -13.66 1.87
N ILE A 128 3.00 -13.97 2.76
CA ILE A 128 3.31 -14.47 4.09
C ILE A 128 2.30 -15.53 4.51
N LYS A 129 2.79 -16.68 4.99
CA LYS A 129 1.93 -17.70 5.58
C LYS A 129 1.86 -17.49 7.09
N VAL A 130 0.65 -17.34 7.60
CA VAL A 130 0.39 -17.28 9.04
C VAL A 130 0.40 -18.71 9.56
N PRO A 131 1.15 -19.02 10.64
CA PRO A 131 1.13 -20.35 11.23
C PRO A 131 -0.26 -20.69 11.76
N GLU A 132 -0.53 -21.98 11.95
CA GLU A 132 -1.75 -22.40 12.62
C GLU A 132 -1.73 -22.00 14.09
N TYR A 133 -2.83 -21.43 14.55
CA TYR A 133 -3.08 -21.13 15.95
C TYR A 133 -4.55 -21.32 16.34
N PHE A 134 -4.76 -21.55 17.62
CA PHE A 134 -6.09 -21.60 18.22
C PHE A 134 -6.55 -20.19 18.55
N ASN A 135 -7.60 -19.73 17.85
CA ASN A 135 -8.25 -18.49 18.20
C ASN A 135 -9.05 -18.69 19.50
N ARG A 136 -8.53 -18.14 20.61
CA ARG A 136 -9.12 -18.28 21.95
C ARG A 136 -10.56 -17.76 22.02
N GLU A 137 -10.91 -16.72 21.27
CA GLU A 137 -12.28 -16.20 21.24
C GLU A 137 -13.24 -17.20 20.60
N LYS A 138 -12.88 -17.78 19.45
CA LYS A 138 -13.70 -18.83 18.82
C LYS A 138 -13.87 -20.04 19.74
N SER A 139 -12.83 -20.43 20.47
CA SER A 139 -12.93 -21.52 21.46
C SER A 139 -13.90 -21.21 22.60
N VAL A 140 -13.92 -19.97 23.11
CA VAL A 140 -14.86 -19.56 24.16
C VAL A 140 -16.29 -19.60 23.65
N TRP A 141 -16.56 -19.10 22.44
CA TRP A 141 -17.89 -19.15 21.83
C TRP A 141 -18.37 -20.58 21.57
N ILE A 142 -17.48 -21.48 21.11
CA ILE A 142 -17.80 -22.90 20.95
C ILE A 142 -18.21 -23.51 22.29
N LEU A 143 -17.46 -23.24 23.37
CA LEU A 143 -17.81 -23.73 24.70
C LEU A 143 -19.17 -23.21 25.17
N ILE A 144 -19.45 -21.92 25.00
CA ILE A 144 -20.75 -21.33 25.36
C ILE A 144 -21.89 -22.02 24.61
N ILE A 145 -21.75 -22.20 23.28
CA ILE A 145 -22.78 -22.86 22.46
C ILE A 145 -23.02 -24.29 22.94
N VAL A 146 -21.95 -25.06 23.18
CA VAL A 146 -22.04 -26.44 23.66
C VAL A 146 -22.74 -26.49 25.02
N PHE A 147 -22.33 -25.69 26.00
CA PHE A 147 -22.96 -25.69 27.33
C PHE A 147 -24.41 -25.18 27.32
N SER A 148 -24.75 -24.23 26.44
CA SER A 148 -26.13 -23.76 26.28
C SER A 148 -27.07 -24.78 25.65
N ALA A 149 -26.54 -25.75 24.88
CA ALA A 149 -27.33 -26.84 24.30
C ALA A 149 -27.67 -27.96 25.31
N PHE A 150 -27.04 -27.95 26.50
CA PHE A 150 -27.25 -28.92 27.58
C PHE A 150 -28.02 -28.35 28.78
N ILE A 151 -28.54 -27.12 28.66
CA ILE A 151 -29.45 -26.45 29.63
C ILE A 151 -30.82 -26.34 28.98
#